data_AF-S3N117-F1
#
_entry.id   AF-S3N117-F1
#
_cell.length_a   1.000
_cell.length_b   1.000
_cell.length_c   1.000
_cell.angle_alpha   90.00
_cell.angle_beta   90.00
_cell.angle_gamma   90.00
#
_symmetry.space_group_name_H-M   'P 1'
#
loop_
_entity.id
_entity.type
_entity.pdbx_description
1 polymer ?
#
loop_
_entity_poly.entity_id
_entity_poly.type
_entity_poly.pdbx_seq_one_letter_code
_entity_poly.pdbx_strand_id
1 'polypeptide(L)' 'MKQKSIKSQTTPILRQAPTAAELRPSRIAVIMANVKDFVLFIVLALVIWFVVTIALSFVIGG' A
#
# COMPACT_ATOMS: atom_id res chain seq x y z
N MET A 1 -24.09 12.68 -46.53
CA MET A 1 -23.58 12.86 -45.15
C MET A 1 -22.23 12.16 -45.05
N LYS A 2 -21.16 12.81 -44.59
CA LYS A 2 -19.84 12.17 -44.44
C LYS A 2 -19.75 11.51 -43.07
N GLN A 3 -19.67 10.18 -43.01
CA GLN A 3 -19.54 9.44 -41.76
C GLN A 3 -18.09 9.49 -41.27
N LYS A 4 -17.86 10.06 -40.08
CA LYS A 4 -16.55 10.00 -39.41
C LYS A 4 -16.29 8.56 -38.98
N SER A 5 -15.15 8.01 -39.38
CA SER A 5 -14.65 6.73 -38.88
C SER A 5 -14.33 6.87 -37.39
N ILE A 6 -15.10 6.18 -36.55
CA ILE A 6 -14.80 6.03 -35.12
C ILE A 6 -13.86 4.84 -35.01
N LYS A 7 -12.62 5.07 -34.56
CA LYS A 7 -11.67 3.98 -34.32
C LYS A 7 -12.20 3.07 -33.21
N SER A 8 -12.12 1.76 -33.44
CA SER A 8 -12.44 0.76 -32.42
C SER A 8 -11.52 0.96 -31.20
N GLN A 9 -12.13 1.14 -30.03
CA GLN A 9 -11.44 1.30 -28.75
C GLN A 9 -10.99 -0.04 -28.15
N THR A 10 -11.35 -1.17 -28.78
CA THR A 10 -10.90 -2.49 -28.34
C THR A 10 -9.55 -2.79 -29.01
N THR A 11 -8.47 -2.38 -28.37
CA THR A 11 -7.12 -2.74 -28.80
C THR A 11 -6.87 -4.24 -28.55
N PRO A 12 -6.07 -4.91 -29.41
CA PRO A 12 -5.70 -6.32 -29.22
C PRO A 12 -5.08 -6.62 -27.85
N ILE A 13 -4.44 -5.61 -27.24
CA ILE A 13 -3.84 -5.64 -25.90
C ILE A 13 -4.84 -6.06 -24.81
N LEU A 14 -6.12 -5.67 -24.93
CA LEU A 14 -7.15 -5.98 -23.91
C LEU A 14 -7.51 -7.47 -23.85
N ARG A 15 -7.23 -8.25 -24.89
CA ARG A 15 -7.53 -9.69 -24.96
C ARG A 15 -6.29 -10.56 -24.82
N GLN A 16 -5.12 -9.96 -24.62
CA GLN A 16 -3.88 -10.70 -24.42
C GLN A 16 -3.82 -11.19 -22.97
N ALA A 17 -3.43 -12.45 -22.80
CA ALA A 17 -3.13 -12.96 -21.46
C ALA A 17 -1.95 -12.16 -20.89
N PRO A 18 -2.01 -11.72 -19.61
CA PRO A 18 -0.94 -10.94 -19.01
C PRO A 18 0.35 -11.74 -18.97
N THR A 19 1.45 -11.07 -19.28
CA THR A 19 2.78 -11.67 -19.25
C THR A 19 3.24 -11.90 -17.82
N ALA A 20 4.17 -12.84 -17.60
CA ALA A 20 4.71 -13.14 -16.27
C ALA A 20 5.38 -11.92 -15.60
N ALA A 21 5.84 -10.94 -16.38
CA ALA A 21 6.38 -9.69 -15.88
C ALA A 21 5.29 -8.74 -15.35
N GLU A 22 4.13 -8.67 -16.01
CA GLU A 22 3.00 -7.84 -15.61
C GLU A 22 2.27 -8.39 -14.38
N LEU A 23 2.34 -9.71 -14.18
CA LEU A 23 1.78 -10.37 -12.99
C LEU A 23 2.60 -10.16 -11.72
N ARG A 24 3.83 -9.63 -11.84
CA ARG A 24 4.73 -9.47 -10.68
C ARG A 24 4.69 -8.04 -10.16
N PRO A 25 4.30 -7.83 -8.89
CA PRO A 25 4.45 -6.53 -8.27
C PRO A 25 5.93 -6.14 -8.22
N SER A 26 6.21 -4.86 -8.46
CA SER A 26 7.56 -4.33 -8.34
C SER A 26 8.10 -4.59 -6.94
N ARG A 27 9.30 -5.19 -6.83
CA ARG A 27 9.94 -5.47 -5.53
C ARG A 27 10.12 -4.19 -4.72
N ILE A 28 10.43 -3.09 -5.40
CA ILE A 28 10.56 -1.77 -4.80
C ILE A 28 9.21 -1.35 -4.19
N ALA A 29 8.11 -1.46 -4.94
CA ALA A 29 6.78 -1.13 -4.43
C ALA A 29 6.40 -1.94 -3.18
N VAL A 30 6.75 -3.22 -3.14
CA VAL A 30 6.55 -4.08 -1.96
C VAL A 30 7.36 -3.59 -0.77
N ILE A 31 8.64 -3.24 -0.97
CA ILE A 31 9.49 -2.70 0.11
C ILE A 31 8.91 -1.38 0.63
N MET A 32 8.51 -0.45 -0.25
CA MET A 32 7.91 0.82 0.16
C MET A 32 6.62 0.62 0.96
N ALA A 33 5.78 -0.36 0.60
CA ALA A 33 4.57 -0.68 1.36
C ALA A 33 4.94 -1.19 2.76
N ASN A 34 5.85 -2.17 2.86
CA ASN A 34 6.27 -2.72 4.14
C ASN A 34 6.91 -1.67 5.06
N VAL A 35 7.69 -0.74 4.51
CA VAL A 35 8.27 0.37 5.30
C VAL A 35 7.18 1.26 5.89
N LYS A 36 6.13 1.58 5.11
CA LYS A 36 5.01 2.39 5.61
C LYS A 36 4.27 1.68 6.75
N ASP A 37 3.98 0.38 6.57
CA ASP A 37 3.30 -0.42 7.59
C ASP A 37 4.14 -0.54 8.87
N PHE A 38 5.45 -0.73 8.71
CA PHE A 38 6.38 -0.80 9.83
C PHE A 38 6.48 0.52 10.60
N VAL A 39 6.52 1.66 9.89
CA VAL A 39 6.52 2.99 10.53
C VAL A 39 5.22 3.19 11.32
N LEU A 40 4.07 2.84 10.74
CA LEU A 40 2.78 2.94 11.44
C LEU A 40 2.77 2.08 12.71
N PHE A 41 3.29 0.86 12.63
CA PHE A 41 3.41 -0.04 13.77
C PHE A 41 4.31 0.53 14.88
N ILE A 42 5.49 1.05 14.53
CA ILE A 42 6.41 1.66 15.51
C ILE A 42 5.73 2.83 16.22
N VAL A 43 5.08 3.73 15.48
CA VAL A 43 4.43 4.90 16.07
C VAL A 43 3.33 4.46 17.05
N LEU A 44 2.49 3.50 16.65
CA LEU A 44 1.45 2.96 17.51
C LEU A 44 2.03 2.28 18.77
N ALA A 45 3.05 1.46 18.59
CA ALA A 45 3.71 0.75 19.69
C ALA A 45 4.32 1.73 20.70
N LEU A 46 4.98 2.79 20.23
CA LEU A 46 5.54 3.82 21.09
C LEU A 46 4.47 4.60 21.87
N VAL A 47 3.37 4.95 21.21
CA VAL A 47 2.24 5.63 21.88
C VAL A 47 1.65 4.76 22.98
N ILE A 48 1.36 3.49 22.68
CA ILE A 48 0.81 2.55 23.67
C ILE A 48 1.79 2.34 24.81
N TRP A 49 3.07 2.08 24.50
CA TRP A 49 4.12 1.91 25.50
C TRP A 49 4.18 3.13 26.43
N PHE A 50 4.21 4.34 25.86
CA PHE A 50 4.27 5.58 26.65
C PHE A 50 3.07 5.74 27.58
N VAL A 51 1.86 5.49 27.09
CA VAL A 51 0.63 5.55 27.91
C VAL A 51 0.69 4.54 29.05
N VAL A 52 1.09 3.30 28.77
CA VAL A 52 1.22 2.25 29.78
C VAL A 52 2.28 2.61 30.81
N THR A 53 3.43 3.11 30.37
CA THR A 53 4.51 3.55 31.28
C THR A 53 4.03 4.68 32.18
N ILE A 54 3.35 5.70 31.65
CA ILE A 54 2.77 6.78 32.46
C ILE A 54 1.79 6.24 33.48
N ALA A 55 0.84 5.40 33.04
CA ALA A 55 -0.16 4.80 33.93
C ALA A 55 0.51 4.02 35.07
N LEU A 56 1.53 3.22 34.75
CA LEU A 56 2.31 2.48 35.74
C LEU A 56 3.08 3.42 36.68
N SER A 57 3.68 4.50 36.17
CA SER A 57 4.37 5.48 37.01
C SER A 57 3.43 6.12 38.03
N PHE A 58 2.19 6.47 37.65
CA PHE A 58 1.21 7.00 38.60
C PHE A 58 0.68 5.97 39.60
N VAL A 59 0.54 4.70 39.18
CA VAL A 59 0.01 3.63 40.06
C VAL A 59 1.07 3.11 41.03
N ILE A 60 2.33 2.99 40.59
CA ILE A 60 3.41 2.37 41.37
C ILE A 60 4.32 3.44 42.00
N GLY A 61 4.53 4.58 41.34
CA GLY A 61 5.46 5.62 41.77
C GLY A 61 4.85 6.75 42.61
N GLY A 62 3.55 7.05 42.44
CA GLY A 62 2.89 8.23 43.01
C GLY A 62 3.02 9.46 42.13
#